data_AF-A0A212CY41-F1
#
_entry.id   AF-A0A212CY41-F1
#
_cell.length_a   1.000
_cell.length_b   1.000
_cell.length_c   1.000
_cell.angle_alpha   90.00
_cell.angle_beta   90.00
_cell.angle_gamma   90.00
#
_symmetry.space_group_name_H-M   'P 1'
#
loop_
_entity.id
_entity.type
_entity.pdbx_description
1 polymer ?
#
loop_
_entity_poly.entity_id
_entity_poly.type
_entity_poly.pdbx_seq_one_letter_code
_entity_poly.pdbx_strand_id
1 'polypeptide(L)'
;MLPAGDEPLDVARVTSHLVEELLLRPLRALYRTSVLAEYHRLKRGLLGAPSGYHAVVAGARYVVTFDGRVWGIGLSAGLLGTNDNEASNEMMLPDSTLASSLEEFTQAWQLAGDCRAVEKTQPVCPEQSPICRATFHEPHSSLASCFGVVDPTPFLSLCIRDTCGTQQHQPACTLAAAYVHLCARGFVPVDPPPQCGEWTRQQAL
;
A
#
# COMPACT_ATOMS: atom_id res chain seq x y z
N MET A 1 -60.69 -19.80 -38.39
CA MET A 1 -59.40 -20.06 -39.06
C MET A 1 -58.46 -18.92 -38.67
N LEU A 2 -57.52 -19.20 -37.77
CA LEU A 2 -56.39 -18.29 -37.47
C LEU A 2 -55.21 -18.77 -38.34
N PRO A 3 -54.51 -17.91 -39.08
CA PRO A 3 -53.27 -18.31 -39.73
C PRO A 3 -52.11 -18.26 -38.72
N ALA A 4 -51.17 -19.17 -38.96
CA ALA A 4 -50.04 -19.50 -38.12
C ALA A 4 -48.82 -18.60 -38.38
N GLY A 5 -48.05 -18.37 -37.30
CA GLY A 5 -46.59 -18.53 -37.28
C GLY A 5 -45.72 -17.44 -37.89
N ASP A 6 -45.24 -16.53 -37.05
CA ASP A 6 -43.96 -15.82 -37.22
C ASP A 6 -43.27 -15.73 -35.84
N GLU A 7 -42.68 -16.84 -35.39
CA GLU A 7 -41.89 -16.94 -34.16
C GLU A 7 -40.62 -17.84 -34.31
N PRO A 8 -39.77 -17.66 -35.35
CA PRO A 8 -38.37 -18.12 -35.27
C PRO A 8 -37.32 -17.05 -35.62
N LEU A 9 -37.73 -15.88 -36.12
CA LEU A 9 -36.84 -14.82 -36.60
C LEU A 9 -36.30 -13.93 -35.47
N ASP A 10 -37.04 -13.80 -34.36
CA ASP A 10 -36.65 -12.93 -33.24
C ASP A 10 -35.57 -13.58 -32.37
N VAL A 11 -35.71 -14.86 -32.04
CA VAL A 11 -34.71 -15.63 -31.28
C VAL A 11 -33.37 -15.74 -32.03
N ALA A 12 -33.39 -15.92 -33.36
CA ALA A 12 -32.19 -15.95 -34.19
C ALA A 12 -31.48 -14.58 -34.24
N ARG A 13 -32.25 -13.49 -34.23
CA ARG A 13 -31.70 -12.12 -34.17
C ARG A 13 -31.08 -11.80 -32.82
N VAL A 14 -31.76 -12.17 -31.73
CA VAL A 14 -31.26 -12.00 -30.36
C VAL A 14 -29.97 -12.80 -30.17
N THR A 15 -29.93 -14.07 -30.58
CA THR A 15 -28.73 -14.91 -30.47
C THR A 15 -27.57 -14.37 -31.32
N SER A 16 -27.82 -13.92 -32.56
CA SER A 16 -26.80 -13.29 -33.40
C SER A 16 -26.27 -11.99 -32.79
N HIS A 17 -27.14 -11.18 -32.17
CA HIS A 17 -26.73 -9.94 -31.53
C HIS A 17 -25.88 -10.20 -30.28
N LEU A 18 -26.28 -11.18 -29.46
CA LEU A 18 -25.51 -11.58 -28.27
C LEU A 18 -24.14 -12.13 -28.66
N VAL A 19 -24.03 -12.93 -29.73
CA VAL A 19 -22.74 -13.46 -30.20
C VAL A 19 -21.83 -12.33 -30.70
N GLU A 20 -22.36 -11.34 -31.43
CA GLU A 20 -21.54 -10.24 -31.93
C GLU A 20 -21.09 -9.29 -30.80
N GLU A 21 -22.00 -8.90 -29.90
CA GLU A 21 -21.72 -7.92 -28.84
C GLU A 21 -20.96 -8.50 -27.66
N LEU A 22 -21.36 -9.68 -27.15
CA LEU A 22 -20.81 -10.23 -25.91
C LEU A 22 -19.62 -11.16 -26.15
N LEU A 23 -19.45 -11.71 -27.35
CA LEU A 23 -18.35 -12.64 -27.64
C LEU A 23 -17.37 -12.07 -28.68
N LEU A 24 -17.82 -11.72 -29.88
CA LEU A 24 -16.93 -11.38 -30.97
C LEU A 24 -16.25 -10.02 -30.80
N ARG A 25 -16.94 -9.01 -30.28
CA ARG A 25 -16.34 -7.68 -30.01
C ARG A 25 -15.26 -7.72 -28.91
N PRO A 26 -15.49 -8.32 -27.72
CA PRO A 26 -14.44 -8.47 -26.71
C PRO A 26 -13.25 -9.29 -27.20
N LEU A 27 -13.50 -10.40 -27.92
CA LEU A 27 -12.43 -11.23 -28.50
C LEU A 27 -11.61 -10.47 -29.54
N ARG A 28 -12.25 -9.68 -30.42
CA ARG A 28 -11.54 -8.81 -31.38
C ARG A 28 -10.74 -7.72 -30.68
N ALA A 29 -11.21 -7.19 -29.55
CA ALA A 29 -10.45 -6.22 -28.76
C ALA A 29 -9.19 -6.88 -28.16
N LEU A 30 -9.33 -8.07 -27.56
CA LEU A 30 -8.22 -8.85 -27.00
C LEU A 30 -7.22 -9.32 -28.06
N TYR A 31 -7.69 -9.67 -29.27
CA TYR A 31 -6.82 -10.12 -30.36
C TYR A 31 -6.13 -8.94 -31.07
N ARG A 32 -6.69 -7.72 -30.98
CA ARG A 32 -6.06 -6.50 -31.51
C ARG A 32 -4.99 -5.93 -30.58
N THR A 33 -5.03 -6.25 -29.29
CA THR A 33 -3.97 -5.87 -28.36
C THR A 33 -2.76 -6.78 -28.56
N SER A 34 -1.74 -6.28 -29.25
CA SER A 34 -0.44 -6.95 -29.28
C SER A 34 0.14 -6.90 -27.88
N VAL A 35 0.24 -8.05 -27.22
CA VAL A 35 0.88 -8.21 -25.90
C VAL A 35 2.28 -7.60 -25.90
N LEU A 36 2.99 -7.73 -27.02
CA LEU A 36 4.31 -7.13 -27.20
C LEU A 36 4.26 -5.59 -27.28
N ALA A 37 3.26 -5.03 -27.96
CA ALA A 37 3.07 -3.58 -28.03
C ALA A 37 2.69 -2.97 -26.67
N GLU A 38 1.80 -3.63 -25.92
CA GLU A 38 1.45 -3.22 -24.55
C GLU A 38 2.64 -3.39 -23.60
N TYR A 39 3.42 -4.46 -23.72
CA TYR A 39 4.69 -4.61 -23.02
C TYR A 39 5.65 -3.45 -23.31
N HIS A 40 5.83 -3.07 -24.59
CA HIS A 40 6.71 -1.96 -24.95
C HIS A 40 6.16 -0.59 -24.56
N ARG A 41 4.84 -0.42 -24.49
CA ARG A 41 4.20 0.79 -23.95
C ARG A 41 4.44 0.90 -22.45
N LEU A 42 4.19 -0.18 -21.70
CA LEU A 42 4.46 -0.27 -20.27
C LEU A 42 5.95 -0.05 -19.96
N LYS A 43 6.84 -0.72 -20.70
CA LYS A 43 8.30 -0.55 -20.57
C LYS A 43 8.74 0.90 -20.80
N ARG A 44 8.17 1.59 -21.80
CA ARG A 44 8.45 3.02 -22.03
C ARG A 44 7.90 3.91 -20.91
N GLY A 45 6.71 3.61 -20.40
CA GLY A 45 6.13 4.31 -19.24
C GLY A 45 7.00 4.16 -17.99
N LEU A 46 7.49 2.96 -17.72
CA LEU A 46 8.37 2.67 -16.57
C LEU A 46 9.76 3.31 -16.73
N LEU A 47 10.36 3.23 -17.92
CA LEU A 47 11.67 3.85 -18.20
C LEU A 47 11.65 5.39 -18.22
N GLY A 48 10.49 5.99 -18.54
CA GLY A 48 10.29 7.43 -18.57
C GLY A 48 9.72 8.01 -17.27
N ALA A 49 9.47 7.20 -16.24
CA ALA A 49 8.90 7.64 -14.99
C ALA A 49 9.91 8.51 -14.20
N PRO A 50 9.54 9.72 -13.78
CA PRO A 50 10.45 10.65 -13.08
C PRO A 50 10.88 10.16 -11.68
N SER A 51 10.30 9.07 -11.20
CA SER A 51 10.51 8.48 -9.87
C SER A 51 11.63 7.45 -9.79
N GLY A 52 12.43 7.26 -10.86
CA GLY A 52 13.68 6.48 -10.78
C GLY A 52 13.49 4.97 -10.56
N TYR A 53 12.28 4.44 -10.75
CA TYR A 53 12.04 3.00 -10.69
C TYR A 53 12.65 2.34 -11.92
N HIS A 54 13.95 2.04 -11.86
CA HIS A 54 14.68 1.37 -12.94
C HIS A 54 14.70 -0.15 -12.79
N ALA A 55 13.95 -0.70 -11.85
CA ALA A 55 13.99 -2.11 -11.52
C ALA A 55 12.68 -2.67 -11.00
N VAL A 56 12.54 -3.98 -11.12
CA VAL A 56 11.40 -4.78 -10.67
C VAL A 56 11.91 -5.87 -9.75
N VAL A 57 11.20 -6.13 -8.64
CA VAL A 57 11.48 -7.26 -7.75
C VAL A 57 11.11 -8.55 -8.47
N ALA A 58 12.04 -9.48 -8.60
CA ALA A 58 11.88 -10.80 -9.21
C ALA A 58 12.06 -11.89 -8.14
N GLY A 59 10.95 -12.40 -7.62
CA GLY A 59 10.96 -13.33 -6.50
C GLY A 59 11.38 -12.67 -5.18
N ALA A 60 11.81 -13.47 -4.21
CA ALA A 60 12.08 -13.00 -2.83
C ALA A 60 13.41 -12.22 -2.68
N ARG A 61 14.41 -12.49 -3.54
CA ARG A 61 15.80 -12.06 -3.28
C ARG A 61 16.47 -11.33 -4.42
N TYR A 62 15.76 -11.01 -5.49
CA TYR A 62 16.37 -10.40 -6.66
C TYR A 62 15.62 -9.16 -7.11
N VAL A 63 16.38 -8.15 -7.50
CA VAL A 63 15.89 -6.97 -8.19
C VAL A 63 16.49 -6.98 -9.59
N VAL A 64 15.63 -6.94 -10.60
CA VAL A 64 16.03 -6.93 -12.02
C VAL A 64 15.82 -5.54 -12.56
N THR A 65 16.90 -4.88 -12.97
CA THR A 65 16.83 -3.58 -13.62
C THR A 65 16.36 -3.70 -15.07
N PHE A 66 15.82 -2.64 -15.64
CA PHE A 66 15.33 -2.65 -17.03
C PHE A 66 16.43 -2.81 -18.09
N ASP A 67 17.69 -2.53 -17.75
CA ASP A 67 18.86 -2.86 -18.57
C ASP A 67 19.32 -4.33 -18.38
N GLY A 68 18.58 -5.13 -17.61
CA GLY A 68 18.76 -6.57 -17.46
C GLY A 68 19.76 -6.99 -16.38
N ARG A 69 20.21 -6.07 -15.51
CA ARG A 69 21.10 -6.43 -14.39
C ARG A 69 20.29 -7.03 -13.25
N VAL A 70 20.84 -8.06 -12.64
CA VAL A 70 20.23 -8.73 -11.49
C VAL A 70 21.05 -8.37 -10.26
N TRP A 71 20.38 -7.84 -9.25
CA TRP A 71 20.95 -7.51 -7.95
C TRP A 71 20.35 -8.43 -6.90
N GLY A 72 21.19 -9.02 -6.06
CA GLY A 72 20.72 -9.72 -4.86
C GLY A 72 20.29 -8.69 -3.82
N ILE A 73 19.07 -8.83 -3.29
CA ILE A 73 18.67 -8.15 -2.06
C ILE A 73 19.42 -8.85 -0.93
N GLY A 74 20.31 -8.13 -0.25
CA GLY A 74 21.08 -8.68 0.87
C GLY A 74 20.15 -9.12 2.00
N LEU A 75 20.50 -10.24 2.65
CA LEU A 75 19.85 -10.65 3.90
C LEU A 75 20.26 -9.67 4.99
N SER A 76 19.31 -8.89 5.49
CA SER A 76 19.47 -8.20 6.77
C SER A 76 19.07 -9.14 7.90
N ALA A 77 19.46 -8.79 9.12
CA ALA A 77 18.87 -9.36 10.32
C ALA A 77 18.93 -8.29 11.41
N GLY A 78 17.83 -8.11 12.13
CA GLY A 78 17.70 -7.04 13.11
C GLY A 78 16.24 -6.65 13.33
N LEU A 79 16.03 -5.53 14.02
CA LEU A 79 14.69 -4.99 14.30
C LEU A 79 13.87 -4.62 13.05
N LEU A 80 14.51 -4.53 11.89
CA LEU A 80 13.86 -4.28 10.59
C LEU A 80 13.63 -5.57 9.78
N GLY A 81 13.86 -6.73 10.38
CA GLY A 81 13.66 -8.04 9.77
C GLY A 81 14.76 -8.46 8.80
N THR A 82 14.40 -9.43 7.95
CA THR A 82 15.28 -10.16 7.04
C THR A 82 15.45 -9.52 5.67
N ASN A 83 14.51 -8.64 5.30
CA ASN A 83 14.43 -7.99 4.01
C ASN A 83 14.41 -9.00 2.83
N ASP A 84 13.87 -10.20 3.03
CA ASP A 84 13.68 -11.20 1.97
C ASP A 84 12.23 -11.34 1.51
N ASN A 85 11.39 -10.35 1.82
CA ASN A 85 9.99 -10.25 1.40
C ASN A 85 9.14 -11.46 1.85
N GLU A 86 9.43 -11.99 3.03
CA GLU A 86 8.74 -13.13 3.64
C GLU A 86 8.21 -12.78 5.03
N ALA A 87 6.92 -12.43 5.08
CA ALA A 87 6.18 -11.96 6.25
C ALA A 87 6.16 -12.90 7.48
N SER A 88 6.59 -14.15 7.31
CA SER A 88 6.63 -15.15 8.39
C SER A 88 7.92 -15.13 9.20
N ASN A 89 8.97 -14.42 8.77
CA ASN A 89 10.30 -14.50 9.37
C ASN A 89 10.84 -13.16 9.92
N GLU A 90 10.04 -12.09 9.95
CA GLU A 90 10.48 -10.76 10.34
C GLU A 90 10.91 -10.67 11.80
N MET A 91 10.37 -11.54 12.67
CA MET A 91 10.74 -11.63 14.08
C MET A 91 11.85 -12.65 14.34
N MET A 92 12.77 -12.83 13.38
CA MET A 92 13.92 -13.71 13.54
C MET A 92 14.92 -13.17 14.56
N LEU A 93 15.31 -14.03 15.50
CA LEU A 93 16.28 -13.77 16.56
C LEU A 93 17.73 -13.88 16.04
N PRO A 94 18.74 -13.37 16.77
CA PRO A 94 20.15 -13.48 16.38
C PRO A 94 20.65 -14.92 16.21
N ASP A 95 20.02 -15.89 16.89
CA ASP A 95 20.32 -17.32 16.77
C ASP A 95 19.56 -18.02 15.62
N SER A 96 18.87 -17.24 14.77
CA SER A 96 18.05 -17.68 13.64
C SER A 96 16.76 -18.42 14.01
N THR A 97 16.35 -18.41 15.28
CA THR A 97 15.01 -18.87 15.68
C THR A 97 13.97 -17.76 15.55
N LEU A 98 12.68 -18.08 15.65
CA LEU A 98 11.60 -17.10 15.59
C LEU A 98 11.10 -16.75 16.99
N ALA A 99 10.98 -15.45 17.27
CA ALA A 99 10.42 -14.97 18.52
C ALA A 99 8.92 -15.31 18.62
N SER A 100 8.48 -15.62 19.83
CA SER A 100 7.06 -15.83 20.16
C SER A 100 6.31 -14.53 20.45
N SER A 101 7.03 -13.44 20.71
CA SER A 101 6.47 -12.13 21.02
C SER A 101 7.36 -10.98 20.55
N LEU A 102 6.76 -9.80 20.38
CA LEU A 102 7.50 -8.57 20.06
C LEU A 102 8.49 -8.19 21.19
N GLU A 103 8.15 -8.49 22.43
CA GLU A 103 9.02 -8.21 23.58
C GLU A 103 10.28 -9.08 23.52
N GLU A 104 10.15 -10.39 23.35
CA GLU A 104 11.27 -11.30 23.15
C GLU A 104 12.16 -10.87 21.98
N PHE A 105 11.53 -10.56 20.83
CA PHE A 105 12.23 -10.09 19.64
C PHE A 105 13.06 -8.82 19.92
N THR A 106 12.44 -7.79 20.50
CA THR A 106 13.13 -6.51 20.76
C THR A 106 14.22 -6.62 21.81
N GLN A 107 14.07 -7.50 22.80
CA GLN A 107 15.08 -7.75 23.82
C GLN A 107 16.28 -8.52 23.28
N ALA A 108 16.07 -9.52 22.43
CA ALA A 108 17.13 -10.35 21.86
C ALA A 108 18.11 -9.56 20.96
N TRP A 109 17.64 -8.48 20.35
CA TRP A 109 18.45 -7.60 19.48
C TRP A 109 19.16 -6.46 20.23
N GLN A 110 19.14 -6.45 21.57
CA GLN A 110 19.87 -5.47 22.36
C GLN A 110 21.39 -5.72 22.28
N LEU A 111 22.15 -4.65 22.04
CA LEU A 111 23.61 -4.68 22.11
C LEU A 111 24.07 -4.59 23.56
N ALA A 112 25.29 -5.06 23.83
CA ALA A 112 25.88 -5.00 25.18
C ALA A 112 25.86 -3.57 25.75
N GLY A 113 25.25 -3.41 26.93
CA GLY A 113 25.06 -2.14 27.63
C GLY A 113 23.96 -2.26 28.68
N ASP A 114 23.91 -1.36 29.65
CA ASP A 114 22.87 -1.33 30.69
C ASP A 114 21.58 -0.68 30.13
N CYS A 115 21.01 -1.29 29.07
CA CYS A 115 19.76 -0.86 28.44
C CYS A 115 18.58 -1.45 29.21
N ARG A 116 18.14 -0.76 30.26
CA ARG A 116 16.93 -1.17 30.98
C ARG A 116 15.72 -0.86 30.12
N ALA A 117 14.88 -1.88 29.90
CA ALA A 117 13.54 -1.67 29.36
C ALA A 117 12.81 -0.68 30.28
N VAL A 118 12.51 0.51 29.76
CA VAL A 118 11.65 1.45 30.45
C VAL A 118 10.23 0.95 30.23
N GLU A 119 9.61 0.40 31.26
CA GLU A 119 8.16 0.23 31.26
C GLU A 119 7.52 1.60 31.05
N LYS A 120 7.12 1.89 29.82
CA LYS A 120 6.19 2.98 29.57
C LYS A 120 4.85 2.51 30.09
N THR A 121 4.45 3.04 31.24
CA THR A 121 3.05 3.02 31.64
C THR A 121 2.24 3.56 30.48
N GLN A 122 1.45 2.71 29.82
CA GLN A 122 0.54 3.17 28.78
C GLN A 122 -0.49 4.05 29.49
N PRO A 123 -0.54 5.36 29.19
CA PRO A 123 -1.61 6.19 29.73
C PRO A 123 -2.93 5.62 29.24
N VAL A 124 -3.94 5.57 30.12
CA VAL A 124 -5.30 5.25 29.71
C VAL A 124 -5.79 6.43 28.87
N CYS A 125 -5.70 6.27 27.55
CA CYS A 125 -6.12 7.29 26.61
C CYS A 125 -7.61 7.12 26.32
N PRO A 126 -8.39 8.22 26.25
CA PRO A 126 -9.72 8.12 25.69
C PRO A 126 -9.62 7.57 24.27
N GLU A 127 -10.48 6.60 23.91
CA GLU A 127 -10.50 6.02 22.55
C GLU A 127 -10.78 7.06 21.45
N GLN A 128 -11.22 8.25 21.84
CA GLN A 128 -11.68 9.27 20.93
C GLN A 128 -10.76 10.49 20.98
N SER A 129 -9.91 10.61 19.97
CA SER A 129 -9.21 11.86 19.63
C SER A 129 -9.86 12.45 18.38
N PRO A 130 -10.56 13.61 18.48
CA PRO A 130 -11.28 14.20 17.36
C PRO A 130 -10.39 14.46 16.14
N ILE A 131 -9.16 14.93 16.35
CA ILE A 131 -8.21 15.21 15.27
C ILE A 131 -7.71 13.93 14.59
N CYS A 132 -7.44 12.88 15.36
CA CYS A 132 -7.00 11.60 14.81
C CYS A 132 -8.11 10.95 13.98
N ARG A 133 -9.36 10.97 14.48
CA ARG A 133 -10.51 10.46 13.71
C ARG A 133 -10.77 11.29 12.46
N ALA A 134 -10.75 12.62 12.57
CA ALA A 134 -10.91 13.49 11.41
C ALA A 134 -9.83 13.28 10.33
N THR A 135 -8.63 12.85 10.73
CA THR A 135 -7.50 12.63 9.81
C THR A 135 -7.50 11.22 9.20
N PHE A 136 -7.71 10.17 10.00
CA PHE A 136 -7.48 8.78 9.61
C PHE A 136 -8.74 7.89 9.55
N HIS A 137 -9.92 8.43 9.89
CA HIS A 137 -11.15 7.62 9.92
C HIS A 137 -12.32 8.26 9.17
N GLU A 138 -12.49 9.58 9.27
CA GLU A 138 -13.64 10.25 8.69
C GLU A 138 -13.62 10.22 7.15
N PRO A 139 -14.76 9.94 6.48
CA PRO A 139 -14.85 9.91 5.02
C PRO A 139 -14.53 11.26 4.35
N HIS A 140 -14.67 12.35 5.10
CA HIS A 140 -14.40 13.72 4.64
C HIS A 140 -12.94 14.16 4.89
N SER A 141 -12.08 13.26 5.37
CA SER A 141 -10.65 13.53 5.47
C SER A 141 -10.04 13.83 4.10
N SER A 142 -9.05 14.73 4.05
CA SER A 142 -8.26 14.94 2.84
C SER A 142 -7.47 13.69 2.43
N LEU A 143 -7.27 12.75 3.36
CA LEU A 143 -6.56 11.48 3.15
C LEU A 143 -7.49 10.35 2.68
N ALA A 144 -8.82 10.55 2.68
CA ALA A 144 -9.80 9.49 2.53
C ALA A 144 -9.68 8.70 1.22
N SER A 145 -9.27 9.34 0.12
CA SER A 145 -9.06 8.67 -1.18
C SER A 145 -7.92 7.64 -1.16
N CYS A 146 -7.00 7.73 -0.19
CA CYS A 146 -5.89 6.82 -0.03
C CYS A 146 -6.16 5.66 0.95
N PHE A 147 -7.27 5.67 1.69
CA PHE A 147 -7.57 4.63 2.69
C PHE A 147 -7.65 3.22 2.11
N GLY A 148 -8.01 3.08 0.82
CA GLY A 148 -7.99 1.81 0.10
C GLY A 148 -6.61 1.35 -0.39
N VAL A 149 -5.59 2.22 -0.30
CA VAL A 149 -4.21 1.96 -0.74
C VAL A 149 -3.29 1.73 0.45
N VAL A 150 -3.47 2.50 1.52
CA VAL A 150 -2.70 2.40 2.76
C VAL A 150 -3.69 2.20 3.91
N ASP A 151 -3.56 1.12 4.69
CA ASP A 151 -4.42 0.90 5.86
C ASP A 151 -4.25 2.03 6.89
N PRO A 152 -5.30 2.81 7.20
CA PRO A 152 -5.20 3.91 8.16
C PRO A 152 -5.26 3.44 9.62
N THR A 153 -5.62 2.18 9.89
CA THR A 153 -5.86 1.66 11.25
C THR A 153 -4.63 1.81 12.16
N PRO A 154 -3.41 1.42 11.76
CA PRO A 154 -2.22 1.60 12.59
C PRO A 154 -1.94 3.08 12.86
N PHE A 155 -2.14 3.95 11.87
CA PHE A 155 -1.93 5.39 12.01
C PHE A 155 -2.91 6.02 12.99
N LEU A 156 -4.18 5.59 12.97
CA LEU A 156 -5.19 6.05 13.92
C LEU A 156 -4.82 5.67 15.36
N SER A 157 -4.44 4.41 15.60
CA SER A 157 -4.02 3.93 16.93
C SER A 157 -2.78 4.65 17.44
N LEU A 158 -1.77 4.84 16.58
CA LEU A 158 -0.56 5.60 16.92
C LEU A 158 -0.90 7.07 17.23
N CYS A 159 -1.77 7.70 16.44
CA CYS A 159 -2.18 9.08 16.64
C CYS A 159 -2.88 9.28 17.99
N ILE A 160 -3.83 8.41 18.35
CA ILE A 160 -4.54 8.49 19.63
C ILE A 160 -3.55 8.38 20.79
N ARG A 161 -2.60 7.43 20.71
CA ARG A 161 -1.59 7.22 21.74
C ARG A 161 -0.64 8.42 21.86
N ASP A 162 -0.15 8.95 20.74
CA ASP A 162 0.88 9.99 20.73
C ASP A 162 0.30 11.39 21.02
N THR A 163 -1.00 11.60 20.79
CA THR A 163 -1.70 12.84 21.19
C THR A 163 -2.24 12.78 22.62
N CYS A 164 -2.20 11.61 23.26
CA CYS A 164 -2.78 11.36 24.58
C CYS A 164 -2.17 12.25 25.67
N GLY A 165 -3.04 12.91 26.44
CA GLY A 165 -2.62 13.84 27.50
C GLY A 165 -2.02 15.16 26.98
N THR A 166 -2.04 15.39 25.66
CA THR A 166 -1.56 16.62 25.03
C THR A 166 -2.72 17.34 24.32
N GLN A 167 -2.64 18.66 24.24
CA GLN A 167 -3.50 19.48 23.36
C GLN A 167 -2.82 19.81 22.03
N GLN A 168 -1.70 19.13 21.72
CA GLN A 168 -0.89 19.44 20.55
C GLN A 168 -1.32 18.61 19.36
N HIS A 169 -1.47 19.27 18.21
CA HIS A 169 -1.76 18.61 16.94
C HIS A 169 -0.51 18.05 16.24
N GLN A 170 0.68 18.41 16.73
CA GLN A 170 1.96 18.04 16.10
C GLN A 170 2.13 16.53 15.87
N PRO A 171 1.87 15.64 16.85
CA PRO A 171 2.02 14.20 16.62
C PRO A 171 1.10 13.69 15.50
N ALA A 172 -0.14 14.18 15.42
CA ALA A 172 -1.06 13.84 14.35
C ALA A 172 -0.57 14.32 12.98
N CYS A 173 0.01 15.52 12.91
CA CYS A 173 0.56 16.07 11.66
C CYS A 173 1.81 15.34 11.17
N THR A 174 2.69 14.89 12.07
CA THR A 174 3.84 14.05 11.72
C THR A 174 3.39 12.72 11.11
N LEU A 175 2.38 12.09 11.72
CA LEU A 175 1.79 10.86 11.17
C LEU A 175 1.10 11.10 9.83
N ALA A 176 0.39 12.23 9.69
CA ALA A 176 -0.25 12.61 8.43
C ALA A 176 0.77 12.83 7.30
N ALA A 177 1.93 13.43 7.60
CA ALA A 177 3.02 13.61 6.63
C ALA A 177 3.55 12.26 6.11
N ALA A 178 3.80 11.31 7.02
CA ALA A 178 4.21 9.96 6.66
C ALA A 178 3.14 9.25 5.81
N TYR A 179 1.87 9.41 6.18
CA TYR A 179 0.75 8.83 5.43
C TYR A 179 0.66 9.40 4.01
N VAL A 180 0.73 10.73 3.84
CA VAL A 180 0.77 11.41 2.53
C VAL A 180 1.90 10.86 1.65
N HIS A 181 3.08 10.63 2.23
CA HIS A 181 4.23 10.05 1.50
C HIS A 181 3.97 8.61 1.04
N LEU A 182 3.36 7.78 1.89
CA LEU A 182 2.97 6.41 1.51
C LEU A 182 1.90 6.40 0.42
N CYS A 183 0.93 7.31 0.49
CA CYS A 183 -0.09 7.49 -0.53
C CYS A 183 0.52 7.86 -1.90
N ALA A 184 1.49 8.78 -1.91
CA ALA A 184 2.22 9.14 -3.12
C ALA A 184 2.99 7.95 -3.71
N ARG A 185 3.61 7.10 -2.86
CA ARG A 185 4.24 5.84 -3.30
C ARG A 185 3.23 4.83 -3.88
N GLY A 186 2.00 4.84 -3.37
CA GLY A 186 0.87 4.09 -3.90
C GLY A 186 0.16 4.75 -5.09
N PHE A 187 0.74 5.80 -5.69
CA PHE A 187 0.20 6.55 -6.83
C PHE A 187 -1.15 7.25 -6.58
N VAL A 188 -1.48 7.55 -5.32
CA VAL A 188 -2.65 8.35 -4.93
C VAL A 188 -2.17 9.58 -4.16
N PRO A 189 -1.68 10.64 -4.83
CA PRO A 189 -1.27 11.85 -4.14
C PRO A 189 -2.47 12.50 -3.46
N VAL A 190 -2.30 12.88 -2.20
CA VAL A 190 -3.33 13.53 -1.38
C VAL A 190 -2.77 14.78 -0.72
N ASP A 191 -3.63 15.77 -0.52
CA ASP A 191 -3.24 16.99 0.17
C ASP A 191 -3.16 16.74 1.68
N PRO A 192 -2.17 17.35 2.36
CA PRO A 192 -2.08 17.28 3.80
C PRO A 192 -3.33 17.90 4.45
N PRO A 193 -3.78 17.40 5.62
CA PRO A 193 -4.91 17.99 6.32
C PRO A 193 -4.70 19.50 6.54
N PRO A 194 -5.73 20.36 6.41
CA PRO A 194 -5.58 21.81 6.49
C PRO A 194 -4.87 22.29 7.76
N GLN A 195 -5.13 21.63 8.88
CA GLN A 195 -4.51 21.89 10.18
C GLN A 195 -3.01 21.56 10.24
N CYS A 196 -2.45 20.92 9.21
CA CYS A 196 -1.06 20.48 9.07
C CYS A 196 -0.31 21.09 7.87
N GLY A 197 -0.95 21.97 7.08
CA GLY A 197 -0.49 22.40 5.74
C GLY A 197 0.85 23.16 5.66
N GLU A 198 1.39 23.64 6.79
CA GLU A 198 2.73 24.26 6.84
C GLU A 198 3.84 23.26 7.17
N TRP A 199 3.53 22.20 7.91
CA TRP A 199 4.53 21.24 8.44
C TRP A 199 4.95 20.18 7.42
N THR A 200 4.02 19.77 6.57
CA THR A 200 4.21 18.69 5.59
C THR A 200 5.12 19.07 4.43
N ARG A 201 5.27 20.37 4.14
CA ARG A 201 6.20 20.86 3.10
C ARG A 201 7.68 20.87 3.53
N GLN A 202 7.96 20.87 4.83
CA GLN A 202 9.33 20.98 5.36
C GLN A 202 10.00 19.62 5.64
N GLN A 203 9.24 18.52 5.63
CA GLN A 203 9.74 17.17 5.96
C GLN A 203 9.77 16.20 4.77
N ALA A 204 9.52 16.67 3.55
CA ALA A 204 9.60 15.88 2.31
C ALA A 204 11.02 15.89 1.70
N LEU A 205 12.03 15.57 2.51
CA LEU A 205 13.41 15.34 2.09
C LEU A 205 13.88 13.94 2.54
#